data_AF-A0A924ENZ2-F1
#
_entry.id   AF-A0A924ENZ2-F1
#
_cell.length_a   1.000
_cell.length_b   1.000
_cell.length_c   1.000
_cell.angle_alpha   90.00
_cell.angle_beta   90.00
_cell.angle_gamma   90.00
#
_symmetry.space_group_name_H-M   'P 1'
#
loop_
_entity.id
_entity.type
_entity.pdbx_description
1 polymer ?
#
loop_
_entity_poly.entity_id
_entity_poly.type
_entity_poly.pdbx_seq_one_letter_code
_entity_poly.pdbx_strand_id
1 'polypeptide(L)'
;MKFSIKVNSALTIEEIENYWTNEDYVTLLELFSFPDAKTIKPENLREMLFMAITDFEPNEAAKIILTYKLAENLNEGQIDQISNDMLLDKICEEYPEIDLHYDLFNVNQLLFKAFNGKFPNAKATTVDFSMNSLDSYDGKITKEIVLKSFNRGISDSNLIKRLFTEKMSTEDYFEEAKDIIWKLEEKGHSNFVLITSEYWLNKDEIIASEFEGECLLAEKDEEE
;
A
#
# COMPACT_ATOMS: atom_id res chain seq x y z
N MET A 1 19.35 9.17 15.75
CA MET A 1 19.83 9.67 14.44
C MET A 1 18.99 10.84 13.98
N LYS A 2 19.58 11.82 13.30
CA LYS A 2 18.88 12.98 12.74
C LYS A 2 18.98 13.04 11.22
N PHE A 3 17.89 13.46 10.61
CA PHE A 3 17.77 13.58 9.16
C PHE A 3 17.17 14.94 8.79
N SER A 4 17.69 15.55 7.73
CA SER A 4 17.02 16.64 7.03
C SER A 4 16.13 16.03 5.96
N ILE A 5 14.82 16.28 6.06
CA ILE A 5 13.82 15.78 5.14
C ILE A 5 13.23 16.95 4.37
N LYS A 6 13.11 16.79 3.06
CA LYS A 6 12.40 17.71 2.20
C LYS A 6 11.42 16.94 1.33
N VAL A 7 10.14 17.22 1.49
CA VAL A 7 9.05 16.67 0.67
C VAL A 7 8.96 17.49 -0.61
N ASN A 8 9.22 16.83 -1.74
CA ASN A 8 9.18 17.43 -3.07
C ASN A 8 7.73 17.49 -3.58
N SER A 9 6.97 16.42 -3.39
CA SER A 9 5.56 16.35 -3.75
C SER A 9 4.82 15.24 -2.99
N ALA A 10 3.51 15.40 -2.84
CA ALA A 10 2.61 14.37 -2.35
C ALA A 10 1.37 14.33 -3.22
N LEU A 11 1.02 13.14 -3.72
CA LEU A 11 -0.08 12.95 -4.67
C LEU A 11 -0.97 11.80 -4.20
N THR A 12 -2.27 11.98 -4.37
CA THR A 12 -3.24 10.89 -4.22
C THR A 12 -3.32 10.11 -5.54
N ILE A 13 -3.21 8.79 -5.47
CA ILE A 13 -3.26 7.88 -6.61
C ILE A 13 -4.33 6.80 -6.40
N GLU A 14 -4.91 6.34 -7.50
CA GLU A 14 -5.91 5.25 -7.52
C GLU A 14 -5.34 3.95 -8.10
N GLU A 15 -4.05 3.93 -8.45
CA GLU A 15 -3.41 2.74 -8.98
C GLU A 15 -1.93 2.72 -8.63
N ILE A 16 -1.44 1.52 -8.34
CA ILE A 16 -0.03 1.27 -8.13
C ILE A 16 0.48 0.48 -9.32
N GLU A 17 1.39 1.11 -10.07
CA GLU A 17 1.93 0.51 -11.28
C GLU A 17 2.62 -0.82 -10.98
N ASN A 18 2.49 -1.76 -11.93
CA ASN A 18 3.13 -3.06 -11.93
C ASN A 18 2.76 -3.98 -10.75
N TYR A 19 1.66 -3.71 -10.01
CA TYR A 19 1.14 -4.68 -9.05
C TYR A 19 0.56 -5.91 -9.74
N TRP A 20 -0.33 -5.70 -10.71
CA TRP A 20 -0.88 -6.76 -11.56
C TRP A 20 0.05 -6.97 -12.75
N THR A 21 0.56 -8.18 -12.92
CA THR A 21 1.39 -8.53 -14.08
C THR A 21 0.55 -9.02 -15.26
N ASN A 22 1.17 -9.14 -16.44
CA ASN A 22 0.50 -9.77 -17.57
C ASN A 22 0.15 -11.24 -17.29
N GLU A 23 0.99 -11.96 -16.54
CA GLU A 23 0.67 -13.33 -16.12
C GLU A 23 -0.56 -13.34 -15.21
N ASP A 24 -0.65 -12.41 -14.26
CA ASP A 24 -1.83 -12.30 -13.40
C ASP A 24 -3.11 -12.08 -14.20
N TYR A 25 -3.09 -11.18 -15.19
CA TYR A 25 -4.26 -10.94 -16.02
C TYR A 25 -4.66 -12.17 -16.84
N VAL A 26 -3.69 -12.89 -17.40
CA VAL A 26 -3.96 -14.14 -18.14
C VAL A 26 -4.57 -15.20 -17.22
N THR A 27 -4.03 -15.38 -16.02
CA THR A 27 -4.56 -16.36 -15.07
C THR A 27 -5.95 -15.98 -14.57
N LEU A 28 -6.19 -14.70 -14.26
CA LEU A 28 -7.53 -14.23 -13.89
C LEU A 28 -8.53 -14.44 -15.01
N LEU A 29 -8.17 -14.14 -16.26
CA LEU A 29 -9.01 -14.43 -17.43
C LEU A 29 -9.37 -15.92 -17.53
N GLU A 30 -8.41 -16.83 -17.31
CA GLU A 30 -8.69 -18.27 -17.27
C GLU A 30 -9.65 -18.63 -16.12
N LEU A 31 -9.49 -18.02 -14.93
CA LEU A 31 -10.38 -18.23 -13.78
C LEU A 31 -11.81 -17.71 -14.04
N PHE A 32 -11.95 -16.62 -14.79
CA PHE A 32 -13.24 -16.11 -15.27
C PHE A 32 -13.76 -16.88 -16.51
N SER A 33 -13.16 -18.01 -16.86
CA SER A 33 -13.55 -18.86 -18.00
C SER A 33 -13.51 -18.14 -19.36
N PHE A 34 -12.66 -17.12 -19.50
CA PHE A 34 -12.47 -16.41 -20.76
C PHE A 34 -11.66 -17.27 -21.74
N PRO A 35 -12.15 -17.51 -22.98
CA PRO A 35 -11.49 -18.38 -23.94
C PRO A 35 -10.18 -17.77 -24.45
N ASP A 36 -9.20 -18.64 -24.74
CA ASP A 36 -7.95 -18.28 -25.41
C ASP A 36 -7.15 -17.12 -24.76
N ALA A 37 -7.23 -16.97 -23.43
CA ALA A 37 -6.60 -15.88 -22.67
C ALA A 37 -5.10 -15.67 -23.01
N LYS A 38 -4.36 -16.76 -23.25
CA LYS A 38 -2.93 -16.74 -23.61
C LYS A 38 -2.62 -16.14 -24.99
N THR A 39 -3.63 -16.01 -25.86
CA THR A 39 -3.47 -15.45 -27.21
C THR A 39 -3.74 -13.95 -27.26
N ILE A 40 -4.28 -13.39 -26.17
CA ILE A 40 -4.59 -11.97 -26.04
C ILE A 40 -3.28 -11.19 -25.93
N LYS A 41 -3.20 -10.08 -26.67
CA LYS A 41 -2.04 -9.21 -26.62
C LYS A 41 -1.96 -8.49 -25.28
N PRO A 42 -0.75 -8.24 -24.73
CA PRO A 42 -0.58 -7.58 -23.44
C PRO A 42 -1.37 -6.28 -23.27
N GLU A 43 -1.41 -5.44 -24.31
CA GLU A 43 -2.13 -4.16 -24.31
C GLU A 43 -3.66 -4.31 -24.14
N ASN A 44 -4.22 -5.48 -24.45
CA ASN A 44 -5.66 -5.74 -24.39
C ASN A 44 -6.07 -6.56 -23.17
N LEU A 45 -5.12 -7.14 -22.42
CA LEU A 45 -5.41 -8.07 -21.32
C LEU A 45 -6.35 -7.45 -20.27
N ARG A 46 -6.08 -6.21 -19.87
CA ARG A 46 -6.87 -5.50 -18.87
C ARG A 46 -8.31 -5.25 -19.32
N GLU A 47 -8.50 -4.80 -20.56
CA GLU A 47 -9.84 -4.54 -21.10
C GLU A 47 -10.64 -5.84 -21.17
N MET A 48 -10.04 -6.92 -21.67
CA MET A 48 -10.70 -8.23 -21.74
C MET A 48 -11.03 -8.76 -20.34
N LEU A 49 -10.14 -8.56 -19.36
CA LEU A 49 -10.40 -8.97 -17.98
C LEU A 49 -11.57 -8.19 -17.38
N PHE A 50 -11.68 -6.89 -17.65
CA PHE A 50 -12.81 -6.09 -17.16
C PHE A 50 -14.13 -6.59 -17.74
N MET A 51 -14.18 -6.95 -19.03
CA MET A 51 -15.35 -7.57 -19.62
C MET A 51 -15.72 -8.88 -18.92
N ALA A 52 -14.74 -9.77 -18.72
CA ALA A 52 -14.94 -11.06 -18.08
C ALA A 52 -15.43 -10.91 -16.62
N ILE A 53 -14.87 -9.95 -15.88
CA ILE A 53 -15.30 -9.64 -14.50
C ILE A 53 -16.76 -9.20 -14.46
N THR A 54 -17.18 -8.36 -15.41
CA THR A 54 -18.53 -7.77 -15.40
C THR A 54 -19.64 -8.74 -15.80
N ASP A 55 -19.31 -9.93 -16.28
CA ASP A 55 -20.27 -11.01 -16.54
C ASP A 55 -20.73 -11.73 -15.26
N PHE A 56 -20.10 -11.45 -14.12
CA PHE A 56 -20.40 -12.02 -12.80
C PHE A 56 -21.01 -10.99 -11.86
N GLU A 57 -21.70 -11.46 -10.82
CA GLU A 57 -22.09 -10.56 -9.74
C GLU A 57 -20.83 -10.03 -9.00
N PRO A 58 -20.83 -8.80 -8.49
CA PRO A 58 -19.64 -8.17 -7.95
C PRO A 58 -18.96 -8.95 -6.82
N ASN A 59 -19.75 -9.49 -5.90
CA ASN A 59 -19.22 -10.30 -4.80
C ASN A 59 -18.63 -11.63 -5.31
N GLU A 60 -19.23 -12.24 -6.34
CA GLU A 60 -18.67 -13.44 -6.99
C GLU A 60 -17.33 -13.13 -7.67
N ALA A 61 -17.26 -12.04 -8.42
CA ALA A 61 -16.02 -11.59 -9.04
C ALA A 61 -14.95 -11.24 -8.00
N ALA A 62 -15.33 -10.55 -6.92
CA ALA A 62 -14.42 -10.24 -5.81
C ALA A 62 -13.88 -11.52 -5.18
N LYS A 63 -14.75 -12.51 -4.93
CA LYS A 63 -14.37 -13.82 -4.38
C LYS A 63 -13.32 -14.51 -5.25
N ILE A 64 -13.48 -14.52 -6.58
CA ILE A 64 -12.51 -15.12 -7.51
C ILE A 64 -11.14 -14.43 -7.40
N ILE A 65 -11.12 -13.10 -7.45
CA ILE A 65 -9.86 -12.33 -7.45
C ILE A 65 -9.15 -12.43 -6.08
N LEU A 66 -9.91 -12.34 -4.99
CA LEU A 66 -9.40 -12.54 -3.63
C LEU A 66 -8.84 -13.95 -3.45
N THR A 67 -9.52 -14.97 -3.96
CA THR A 67 -9.00 -16.36 -3.92
C THR A 67 -7.69 -16.47 -4.69
N TYR A 68 -7.58 -15.85 -5.85
CA TYR A 68 -6.36 -15.87 -6.64
C TYR A 68 -5.16 -15.24 -5.89
N LYS A 69 -5.38 -14.13 -5.19
CA LYS A 69 -4.28 -13.40 -4.53
C LYS A 69 -4.02 -13.77 -3.07
N LEU A 70 -5.05 -14.14 -2.31
CA LEU A 70 -4.97 -14.22 -0.85
C LEU A 70 -5.31 -15.59 -0.28
N ALA A 71 -5.48 -16.64 -1.11
CA ALA A 71 -5.77 -17.99 -0.60
C ALA A 71 -4.64 -18.61 0.25
N GLU A 72 -3.42 -18.07 0.19
CA GLU A 72 -2.33 -18.49 1.08
C GLU A 72 -2.43 -17.88 2.48
N ASN A 73 -3.09 -16.72 2.61
CA ASN A 73 -3.24 -15.97 3.86
C ASN A 73 -4.63 -16.12 4.48
N LEU A 74 -5.66 -16.31 3.66
CA LEU A 74 -7.06 -16.30 4.05
C LEU A 74 -7.75 -17.61 3.69
N ASN A 75 -8.60 -18.10 4.60
CA ASN A 75 -9.45 -19.25 4.32
C ASN A 75 -10.70 -18.87 3.50
N GLU A 76 -11.39 -19.87 2.96
CA GLU A 76 -12.57 -19.67 2.11
C GLU A 76 -13.67 -18.84 2.79
N GLY A 77 -13.90 -19.04 4.09
CA GLY A 77 -14.91 -18.28 4.84
C GLY A 77 -14.54 -16.80 5.00
N GLN A 78 -13.26 -16.50 5.24
CA GLN A 78 -12.75 -15.13 5.29
C GLN A 78 -12.88 -14.46 3.91
N ILE A 79 -12.49 -15.16 2.84
CA ILE A 79 -12.59 -14.65 1.48
C ILE A 79 -14.06 -14.38 1.11
N ASP A 80 -14.97 -15.30 1.44
CA ASP A 80 -16.40 -15.14 1.19
C ASP A 80 -16.94 -13.90 1.93
N GLN A 81 -16.60 -13.74 3.20
CA GLN A 81 -16.98 -12.57 3.97
C GLN A 81 -16.44 -11.27 3.34
N ILE A 82 -15.13 -11.18 3.10
CA ILE A 82 -14.49 -9.99 2.53
C ILE A 82 -15.10 -9.64 1.17
N SER A 83 -15.39 -10.63 0.32
CA SER A 83 -15.97 -10.40 -1.00
C SER A 83 -17.34 -9.72 -0.95
N ASN A 84 -18.11 -9.93 0.12
CA ASN A 84 -19.38 -9.25 0.35
C ASN A 84 -19.16 -7.88 1.03
N ASP A 85 -18.30 -7.82 2.04
CA ASP A 85 -18.08 -6.61 2.84
C ASP A 85 -17.41 -5.48 2.01
N MET A 86 -16.55 -5.84 1.05
CA MET A 86 -15.91 -4.90 0.11
C MET A 86 -16.89 -4.10 -0.75
N LEU A 87 -18.16 -4.48 -0.84
CA LEU A 87 -19.18 -3.68 -1.55
C LEU A 87 -19.68 -2.50 -0.74
N LEU A 88 -19.51 -2.54 0.58
CA LEU A 88 -20.03 -1.55 1.51
C LEU A 88 -18.90 -0.70 2.07
N ASP A 89 -17.82 -1.35 2.50
CA ASP A 89 -16.75 -0.72 3.27
C ASP A 89 -15.39 -0.86 2.58
N LYS A 90 -14.46 0.03 2.95
CA LYS A 90 -13.09 -0.02 2.45
C LYS A 90 -12.29 -1.03 3.26
N ILE A 91 -12.49 -2.32 2.98
CA ILE A 91 -11.84 -3.40 3.74
C ILE A 91 -10.30 -3.28 3.72
N CYS A 92 -9.71 -2.73 2.67
CA CYS A 92 -8.27 -2.47 2.61
C CYS A 92 -7.76 -1.41 3.61
N GLU A 93 -8.63 -0.67 4.29
CA GLU A 93 -8.31 0.30 5.35
C GLU A 93 -8.76 -0.21 6.74
N GLU A 94 -9.75 -1.12 6.78
CA GLU A 94 -10.42 -1.55 8.01
C GLU A 94 -10.06 -2.97 8.45
N TYR A 95 -9.42 -3.77 7.59
CA TYR A 95 -9.07 -5.15 7.94
C TYR A 95 -8.07 -5.18 9.11
N PRO A 96 -8.24 -6.08 10.10
CA PRO A 96 -7.35 -6.11 11.27
C PRO A 96 -5.89 -6.42 10.94
N GLU A 97 -5.65 -7.23 9.92
CA GLU A 97 -4.31 -7.62 9.47
C GLU A 97 -3.80 -6.61 8.45
N ILE A 98 -2.97 -5.66 8.94
CA ILE A 98 -2.49 -4.52 8.15
C ILE A 98 -1.54 -4.91 7.01
N ASP A 99 -0.90 -6.07 7.11
CA ASP A 99 -0.05 -6.65 6.07
C ASP A 99 -0.86 -7.01 4.81
N LEU A 100 -2.16 -7.30 4.97
CA LEU A 100 -3.06 -7.56 3.84
C LEU A 100 -3.61 -6.29 3.18
N HIS A 101 -3.43 -5.11 3.80
CA HIS A 101 -3.99 -3.85 3.29
C HIS A 101 -3.53 -3.53 1.87
N TYR A 102 -2.26 -3.83 1.55
CA TYR A 102 -1.72 -3.58 0.23
C TYR A 102 -2.43 -4.41 -0.85
N ASP A 103 -2.55 -5.71 -0.65
CA ASP A 103 -3.17 -6.59 -1.64
C ASP A 103 -4.67 -6.32 -1.74
N LEU A 104 -5.35 -6.13 -0.61
CA LEU A 104 -6.76 -5.74 -0.55
C LEU A 104 -7.02 -4.42 -1.29
N PHE A 105 -6.13 -3.43 -1.17
CA PHE A 105 -6.24 -2.16 -1.88
C PHE A 105 -6.19 -2.38 -3.41
N ASN A 106 -5.23 -3.18 -3.88
CA ASN A 106 -5.07 -3.42 -5.31
C ASN A 106 -6.21 -4.27 -5.91
N VAL A 107 -6.76 -5.22 -5.14
CA VAL A 107 -7.98 -5.96 -5.51
C VAL A 107 -9.18 -5.01 -5.56
N ASN A 108 -9.35 -4.17 -4.53
CA ASN A 108 -10.43 -3.18 -4.49
C ASN A 108 -10.37 -2.23 -5.70
N GLN A 109 -9.19 -1.71 -6.05
CA GLN A 109 -9.04 -0.80 -7.19
C GLN A 109 -9.29 -1.47 -8.54
N LEU A 110 -8.91 -2.73 -8.70
CA LEU A 110 -9.23 -3.50 -9.90
C LEU A 110 -10.75 -3.64 -10.07
N LEU A 111 -11.45 -4.02 -9.00
CA LEU A 111 -12.91 -4.19 -8.95
C LEU A 111 -13.66 -2.86 -9.10
N PHE A 112 -13.20 -1.81 -8.42
CA PHE A 112 -13.73 -0.45 -8.55
C PHE A 112 -13.76 -0.01 -10.01
N LYS A 113 -12.67 -0.21 -10.73
CA LYS A 113 -12.54 0.15 -12.15
C LYS A 113 -13.35 -0.76 -13.06
N ALA A 114 -13.35 -2.07 -12.83
CA ALA A 114 -14.12 -3.02 -13.64
C ALA A 114 -15.63 -2.76 -13.55
N PHE A 115 -16.15 -2.45 -12.35
CA PHE A 115 -17.58 -2.21 -12.12
C PHE A 115 -17.98 -0.73 -12.12
N ASN A 116 -17.15 0.17 -12.69
CA ASN A 116 -17.44 1.61 -12.80
C ASN A 116 -17.89 2.26 -11.48
N GLY A 117 -17.23 1.93 -10.38
CA GLY A 117 -17.44 2.54 -9.08
C GLY A 117 -18.48 1.88 -8.17
N LYS A 118 -18.84 0.62 -8.45
CA LYS A 118 -19.72 -0.16 -7.54
C LYS A 118 -19.08 -0.50 -6.20
N PHE A 119 -17.75 -0.65 -6.16
CA PHE A 119 -16.97 -0.79 -4.94
C PHE A 119 -16.62 0.59 -4.38
N PRO A 120 -16.29 0.73 -3.08
CA PRO A 120 -15.76 1.97 -2.53
C PRO A 120 -14.43 2.37 -3.20
N ASN A 121 -14.21 3.67 -3.42
CA ASN A 121 -12.95 4.16 -3.98
C ASN A 121 -11.89 4.34 -2.88
N ALA A 122 -11.12 3.28 -2.60
CA ALA A 122 -9.94 3.36 -1.74
C ALA A 122 -8.78 4.04 -2.46
N LYS A 123 -7.97 4.86 -1.78
CA LYS A 123 -6.91 5.62 -2.43
C LYS A 123 -5.58 5.44 -1.72
N ALA A 124 -4.51 5.66 -2.45
CA ALA A 124 -3.16 5.64 -1.91
C ALA A 124 -2.52 7.03 -2.02
N THR A 125 -1.52 7.28 -1.19
CA THR A 125 -0.69 8.48 -1.24
C THR A 125 0.71 8.07 -1.68
N THR A 126 1.25 8.75 -2.68
CA THR A 126 2.66 8.70 -3.04
C THR A 126 3.34 9.99 -2.56
N VAL A 127 4.49 9.86 -1.93
CA VAL A 127 5.28 11.00 -1.46
C VAL A 127 6.69 10.88 -2.03
N ASP A 128 7.08 11.88 -2.81
CA ASP A 128 8.44 12.07 -3.29
C ASP A 128 9.17 12.99 -2.32
N PHE A 129 10.29 12.52 -1.77
CA PHE A 129 11.04 13.25 -0.76
C PHE A 129 12.54 12.98 -0.87
N SER A 130 13.33 13.88 -0.29
CA SER A 130 14.75 13.67 -0.05
C SER A 130 15.01 13.56 1.45
N MET A 131 15.95 12.71 1.83
CA MET A 131 16.28 12.42 3.22
C MET A 131 17.79 12.30 3.38
N ASN A 132 18.43 13.30 3.97
CA ASN A 132 19.87 13.36 4.17
C ASN A 132 20.20 13.20 5.66
N SER A 133 21.17 12.34 5.98
CA SER A 133 21.63 12.23 7.37
C SER A 133 22.39 13.49 7.79
N LEU A 134 22.08 13.99 8.98
CA LEU A 134 22.81 15.10 9.62
C LEU A 134 23.95 14.60 10.51
N ASP A 135 23.90 13.33 10.93
CA ASP A 135 24.87 12.71 11.83
C ASP A 135 25.78 11.71 11.11
N SER A 136 25.89 11.79 9.78
CA SER A 136 26.70 10.89 8.93
C SER A 136 26.29 9.40 8.99
N TYR A 137 25.01 9.10 9.23
CA TYR A 137 24.49 7.74 9.06
C TYR A 137 24.57 7.31 7.60
N ASP A 138 25.23 6.18 7.36
CA ASP A 138 25.49 5.59 6.05
C ASP A 138 24.75 4.25 5.82
N GLY A 139 23.95 3.83 6.81
CA GLY A 139 23.15 2.62 6.72
C GLY A 139 21.95 2.76 5.77
N LYS A 140 21.32 1.62 5.47
CA LYS A 140 20.12 1.57 4.62
C LYS A 140 18.97 2.34 5.27
N ILE A 141 18.29 3.19 4.49
CA ILE A 141 17.03 3.83 4.90
C ILE A 141 15.90 2.80 4.82
N THR A 142 15.30 2.51 5.97
CA THR A 142 14.20 1.55 6.11
C THR A 142 12.85 2.26 6.23
N LYS A 143 11.76 1.54 6.04
CA LYS A 143 10.39 2.06 6.24
C LYS A 143 10.18 2.60 7.66
N GLU A 144 10.73 1.91 8.67
CA GLU A 144 10.75 2.38 10.07
C GLU A 144 11.49 3.71 10.21
N ILE A 145 12.70 3.83 9.63
CA ILE A 145 13.48 5.06 9.67
C ILE A 145 12.69 6.22 9.06
N VAL A 146 12.03 5.99 7.93
CA VAL A 146 11.18 6.98 7.25
C VAL A 146 10.02 7.39 8.16
N LEU A 147 9.23 6.46 8.70
CA LEU A 147 8.08 6.81 9.55
C LEU A 147 8.50 7.59 10.80
N LYS A 148 9.49 7.09 11.56
CA LYS A 148 9.97 7.78 12.77
C LYS A 148 10.47 9.19 12.44
N SER A 149 11.21 9.35 11.35
CA SER A 149 11.73 10.66 10.93
C SER A 149 10.64 11.61 10.42
N PHE A 150 9.54 11.09 9.87
CA PHE A 150 8.39 11.89 9.41
C PHE A 150 7.53 12.44 10.55
N ASN A 151 7.76 12.04 11.80
CA ASN A 151 6.94 12.41 12.96
C ASN A 151 6.72 13.94 13.09
N ARG A 152 7.72 14.77 12.76
CA ARG A 152 7.57 16.24 12.79
C ARG A 152 7.00 16.86 11.51
N GLY A 153 6.99 16.10 10.42
CA GLY A 153 6.49 16.54 9.11
C GLY A 153 4.99 16.30 8.88
N ILE A 154 4.36 15.48 9.73
CA ILE A 154 2.95 15.11 9.62
C ILE A 154 2.10 15.69 10.75
N SER A 155 0.82 15.93 10.51
CA SER A 155 -0.14 16.47 11.48
C SER A 155 -0.17 15.66 12.78
N ASP A 156 -0.31 16.31 13.93
CA ASP A 156 -0.46 15.64 15.23
C ASP A 156 -1.72 14.78 15.33
N SER A 157 -2.74 15.05 14.51
CA SER A 157 -3.95 14.25 14.43
C SER A 157 -3.81 12.98 13.57
N ASN A 158 -2.67 12.80 12.88
CA ASN A 158 -2.47 11.69 11.95
C ASN A 158 -2.63 10.34 12.65
N LEU A 159 -3.21 9.37 11.94
CA LEU A 159 -3.55 8.07 12.50
C LEU A 159 -2.32 7.28 12.98
N ILE A 160 -1.21 7.31 12.23
CA ILE A 160 0.03 6.60 12.60
C ILE A 160 0.51 7.09 13.97
N LYS A 161 0.52 8.42 14.19
CA LYS A 161 0.86 8.99 15.50
C LYS A 161 -0.08 8.52 16.59
N ARG A 162 -1.39 8.49 16.35
CA ARG A 162 -2.39 8.10 17.35
C ARG A 162 -2.31 6.63 17.75
N LEU A 163 -2.06 5.74 16.79
CA LEU A 163 -1.97 4.30 17.06
C LEU A 163 -0.58 3.84 17.53
N PHE A 164 0.48 4.51 17.07
CA PHE A 164 1.86 4.07 17.28
C PHE A 164 2.72 5.16 17.94
N THR A 165 2.15 5.96 18.85
CA THR A 165 2.85 7.09 19.49
C THR A 165 4.18 6.68 20.12
N GLU A 166 4.16 5.57 20.86
CA GLU A 166 5.31 5.00 21.55
C GLU A 166 6.37 4.58 20.52
N LYS A 167 6.03 3.66 19.62
CA LYS A 167 6.92 3.20 18.54
C LYS A 167 7.49 4.34 17.69
N MET A 168 6.74 5.42 17.45
CA MET A 168 7.20 6.59 16.68
C MET A 168 8.20 7.48 17.41
N SER A 169 8.24 7.43 18.75
CA SER A 169 8.95 8.40 19.58
C SER A 169 9.98 7.76 20.53
N THR A 170 10.10 6.45 20.54
CA THR A 170 11.04 5.67 21.35
C THR A 170 11.96 4.82 20.47
N GLU A 171 12.88 4.12 21.10
CA GLU A 171 13.75 3.13 20.45
C GLU A 171 13.03 1.83 20.10
N ASP A 172 11.77 1.66 20.51
CA ASP A 172 11.02 0.41 20.28
C ASP A 172 10.93 0.07 18.80
N TYR A 173 11.10 -1.21 18.50
CA TYR A 173 11.05 -1.70 17.14
C TYR A 173 9.66 -1.48 16.51
N PHE A 174 9.64 -0.81 15.36
CA PHE A 174 8.38 -0.52 14.65
C PHE A 174 8.10 -1.53 13.55
N GLU A 175 7.68 -2.74 13.94
CA GLU A 175 7.43 -3.85 13.01
C GLU A 175 6.38 -3.54 11.93
N GLU A 176 5.30 -2.82 12.28
CA GLU A 176 4.19 -2.47 11.40
C GLU A 176 4.58 -1.47 10.32
N ALA A 177 5.73 -0.81 10.46
CA ALA A 177 6.20 0.16 9.46
C ALA A 177 6.31 -0.46 8.06
N LYS A 178 6.59 -1.77 8.00
CA LYS A 178 6.70 -2.51 6.74
C LYS A 178 5.37 -2.65 6.00
N ASP A 179 4.26 -2.61 6.74
CA ASP A 179 2.89 -2.82 6.27
C ASP A 179 2.13 -1.48 6.14
N ILE A 180 2.53 -0.45 6.89
CA ILE A 180 2.05 0.92 6.74
C ILE A 180 2.61 1.54 5.45
N ILE A 181 3.94 1.56 5.29
CA ILE A 181 4.56 1.99 4.04
C ILE A 181 4.59 0.77 3.11
N TRP A 182 3.73 0.73 2.08
CA TRP A 182 3.68 -0.39 1.15
C TRP A 182 4.93 -0.50 0.28
N LYS A 183 5.35 0.61 -0.33
CA LYS A 183 6.59 0.68 -1.13
C LYS A 183 7.49 1.79 -0.63
N LEU A 184 8.79 1.53 -0.65
CA LEU A 184 9.84 2.53 -0.44
C LEU A 184 10.92 2.28 -1.49
N GLU A 185 11.01 3.18 -2.46
CA GLU A 185 11.91 3.10 -3.60
C GLU A 185 12.97 4.19 -3.51
N GLU A 186 14.23 3.82 -3.69
CA GLU A 186 15.35 4.76 -3.75
C GLU A 186 15.59 5.19 -5.20
N LYS A 187 15.48 6.50 -5.46
CA LYS A 187 15.74 7.11 -6.78
C LYS A 187 17.20 7.58 -6.94
N GLY A 188 18.01 7.49 -5.88
CA GLY A 188 19.41 7.87 -5.82
C GLY A 188 19.66 9.27 -5.24
N HIS A 189 20.91 9.53 -4.81
CA HIS A 189 21.34 10.80 -4.20
C HIS A 189 20.44 11.25 -3.04
N SER A 190 20.04 10.30 -2.19
CA SER A 190 19.15 10.54 -1.04
C SER A 190 17.69 10.87 -1.38
N ASN A 191 17.24 10.61 -2.61
CA ASN A 191 15.83 10.77 -3.02
C ASN A 191 15.08 9.44 -2.93
N PHE A 192 13.86 9.51 -2.42
CA PHE A 192 13.01 8.37 -2.17
C PHE A 192 11.58 8.65 -2.64
N VAL A 193 10.88 7.58 -2.99
CA VAL A 193 9.42 7.58 -3.10
C VAL A 193 8.86 6.56 -2.15
N LEU A 194 7.92 6.98 -1.32
CA LEU A 194 7.08 6.07 -0.55
C LEU A 194 5.68 6.02 -1.14
N ILE A 195 5.03 4.86 -1.02
CA ILE A 195 3.62 4.66 -1.31
C ILE A 195 2.97 4.02 -0.09
N THR A 196 1.82 4.56 0.33
CA THR A 196 1.03 4.13 1.49
C THR A 196 -0.46 4.33 1.21
N SER A 197 -1.34 3.75 2.03
CA SER A 197 -2.77 4.07 2.00
C SER A 197 -3.02 5.55 2.34
N GLU A 198 -4.01 6.16 1.69
CA GLU A 198 -4.52 7.49 2.08
C GLU A 198 -5.09 7.48 3.51
N TYR A 199 -5.52 6.32 4.00
CA TYR A 199 -5.94 6.10 5.40
C TYR A 199 -4.81 6.34 6.40
N TRP A 200 -3.58 5.89 6.06
CA TRP A 200 -2.42 6.00 6.94
C TRP A 200 -1.80 7.39 6.90
N LEU A 201 -1.67 7.95 5.69
CA LEU A 201 -1.08 9.26 5.47
C LEU A 201 -1.73 9.87 4.24
N ASN A 202 -2.67 10.79 4.45
CA ASN A 202 -3.18 11.59 3.35
C ASN A 202 -2.21 12.74 3.05
N LYS A 203 -2.25 13.27 1.81
CA LYS A 203 -1.34 14.36 1.40
C LYS A 203 -1.53 15.65 2.21
N ASP A 204 -2.74 15.91 2.73
CA ASP A 204 -3.08 17.13 3.47
C ASP A 204 -2.59 17.06 4.94
N GLU A 205 -2.24 15.85 5.42
CA GLU A 205 -1.60 15.62 6.71
C GLU A 205 -0.10 15.91 6.68
N ILE A 206 0.51 16.13 5.51
CA ILE A 206 1.89 16.59 5.40
C ILE A 206 1.90 18.10 5.60
N ILE A 207 2.28 18.53 6.80
CA ILE A 207 2.16 19.92 7.24
C ILE A 207 3.44 20.75 7.02
N ALA A 208 4.56 20.09 6.70
CA ALA A 208 5.83 20.75 6.43
C ALA A 208 6.49 20.17 5.17
N SER A 209 6.94 21.06 4.28
CA SER A 209 7.70 20.68 3.08
C SER A 209 9.19 20.45 3.37
N GLU A 210 9.71 20.98 4.47
CA GLU A 210 11.09 20.78 4.91
C GLU A 210 11.13 20.79 6.45
N PHE A 211 11.77 19.78 7.03
CA PHE A 211 11.84 19.60 8.48
C PHE A 211 13.01 18.70 8.88
N GLU A 212 13.41 18.80 10.15
CA GLU A 212 14.33 17.85 10.76
C GLU A 212 13.55 16.69 11.39
N GLY A 213 13.89 15.48 10.96
CA GLY A 213 13.37 14.23 11.51
C GLY A 213 14.33 13.62 12.52
N GLU A 214 13.78 13.10 13.60
CA GLU A 214 14.51 12.34 14.60
C GLU A 214 14.09 10.88 14.51
N CYS A 215 15.05 9.97 14.45
CA CYS A 215 14.83 8.54 14.42
C CYS A 215 15.62 7.89 15.56
N LEU A 216 14.88 7.28 16.48
CA LEU A 216 15.41 6.46 17.55
C LEU A 216 15.23 4.99 17.13
N LEU A 217 16.33 4.26 16.98
CA LEU A 217 16.30 2.83 16.74
C LEU A 217 16.92 2.16 17.96
N ALA A 218 16.37 1.02 18.37
CA ALA A 218 17.05 0.14 19.32
C ALA A 218 18.47 -0.14 18.81
N GLU A 219 19.44 -0.10 19.72
CA GLU A 219 20.76 -0.62 19.43
C GLU A 219 20.58 -2.07 18.97
N LYS A 220 21.12 -2.40 17.78
CA LYS A 220 21.17 -3.80 17.38
C LYS A 220 22.03 -4.49 18.43
N ASP A 221 21.45 -5.42 19.18
CA ASP A 221 22.25 -6.38 19.93
C ASP A 221 23.19 -7.05 18.92
N GLU A 222 24.49 -6.74 19.01
CA GLU A 222 25.56 -7.48 18.35
C GLU A 222 25.73 -8.84 19.06
N GLU A 223 24.69 -9.69 19.06
CA GLU A 223 24.71 -11.05 19.62
C GLU A 223 23.70 -11.89 18.81
N GLU A 224 24.01 -12.93 18.02
CA GLU A 224 25.19 -13.75 17.69
C GLU A 224 25.08 -14.23 16.22
#